data_AF-A0A9D6F7T9-F1
#
_entry.id   AF-A0A9D6F7T9-F1
#
_cell.length_a   1.000
_cell.length_b   1.000
_cell.length_c   1.000
_cell.angle_alpha   90.00
_cell.angle_beta   90.00
_cell.angle_gamma   90.00
#
_symmetry.space_group_name_H-M   'P 1'
#
loop_
_entity.id
_entity.type
_entity.pdbx_description
1 polymer ?
#
loop_
_entity_poly.entity_id
_entity_poly.type
_entity_poly.pdbx_seq_one_letter_code
_entity_poly.pdbx_strand_id
1 'polypeptide(L)' 'MYFQDHAPPHFHAIYGEHEAVIEITTAKLIDGSLPRRAKKMVAEWTKAHRAELEENWKRTQTAQALQTIDPLE' A
#
# COMPACT_ATOMS: atom_id res chain seq x y z
N MET A 1 -17.84 -5.22 16.89
CA MET A 1 -16.67 -5.49 16.04
C MET A 1 -15.44 -5.42 16.92
N TYR A 2 -14.54 -6.38 16.76
CA TYR A 2 -13.59 -6.84 17.78
C TYR A 2 -12.18 -6.22 17.60
N PHE A 3 -11.45 -6.21 18.71
CA PHE A 3 -10.10 -5.66 18.94
C PHE A 3 -8.97 -6.19 18.00
N GLN A 4 -9.28 -7.09 17.07
CA GLN A 4 -8.37 -7.65 16.06
C GLN A 4 -8.75 -7.25 14.62
N ASP A 5 -9.53 -6.16 14.44
CA ASP A 5 -9.75 -5.45 13.17
C ASP A 5 -8.42 -4.84 12.65
N HIS A 6 -7.40 -5.66 12.45
CA HIS A 6 -6.30 -5.30 11.58
C HIS A 6 -6.88 -5.32 10.17
N ALA A 7 -7.14 -4.11 9.65
CA ALA A 7 -7.38 -3.91 8.23
C ALA A 7 -6.34 -4.72 7.45
N PRO A 8 -6.71 -5.33 6.30
CA PRO A 8 -5.77 -6.08 5.50
C PRO A 8 -4.50 -5.24 5.27
N PRO A 9 -3.31 -5.87 5.13
CA PRO A 9 -2.08 -5.14 4.89
C PRO A 9 -2.27 -4.12 3.77
N HIS A 10 -2.06 -2.85 4.09
CA HIS A 10 -2.35 -1.74 3.18
C HIS A 10 -1.30 -0.64 3.28
N PHE A 11 -1.29 0.23 2.27
CA PHE A 11 -0.52 1.47 2.28
C PHE A 11 -1.34 2.61 1.68
N HIS A 12 -0.94 3.83 1.97
CA HIS A 12 -1.54 5.04 1.40
C HIS A 12 -0.77 5.46 0.15
N ALA A 13 -1.50 5.78 -0.91
CA ALA A 13 -0.96 6.32 -2.15
C ALA A 13 -1.51 7.72 -2.37
N ILE A 14 -0.61 8.69 -2.55
CA ILE A 14 -0.94 10.10 -2.77
C ILE A 14 -0.49 10.50 -4.18
N TYR A 15 -1.38 11.13 -4.95
CA TYR A 15 -1.11 11.64 -6.29
C TYR A 15 -1.81 13.00 -6.48
N GLY A 16 -1.06 14.09 -6.36
CA GLY A 16 -1.64 15.44 -6.38
C GLY A 16 -2.63 15.61 -5.22
N GLU A 17 -3.87 15.98 -5.55
CA GLU A 17 -5.00 16.12 -4.62
C GLU A 17 -5.69 14.78 -4.27
N HIS A 18 -5.27 13.69 -4.90
CA HIS A 18 -5.88 12.38 -4.71
C HIS A 18 -5.15 11.54 -3.67
N GLU A 19 -5.91 10.89 -2.80
CA GLU A 19 -5.43 9.92 -1.83
C GLU A 19 -6.24 8.62 -1.95
N ALA A 20 -5.57 7.48 -1.85
CA ALA A 20 -6.20 6.18 -1.78
C ALA A 20 -5.49 5.22 -0.83
N VAL A 21 -6.26 4.32 -0.25
CA VAL A 21 -5.77 3.19 0.54
C VAL A 21 -5.75 1.95 -0.36
N ILE A 22 -4.59 1.30 -0.45
CA ILE A 22 -4.34 0.19 -1.37
C ILE A 22 -4.02 -1.07 -0.58
N GLU A 23 -4.73 -2.17 -0.86
CA GLU A 23 -4.42 -3.49 -0.32
C GLU A 23 -3.13 -4.03 -0.94
N ILE A 24 -2.15 -4.41 -0.11
CA ILE A 24 -0.84 -4.91 -0.56
C ILE A 24 -0.98 -6.23 -1.34
N THR A 25 -1.81 -7.15 -0.84
CA THR A 25 -1.96 -8.50 -1.42
C THR A 25 -2.52 -8.48 -2.83
N THR A 26 -3.53 -7.64 -3.08
CA THR A 26 -4.31 -7.67 -4.33
C THR A 26 -4.08 -6.45 -5.22
N ALA A 27 -3.36 -5.44 -4.71
CA ALA A 27 -3.23 -4.11 -5.31
C ALA A 27 -4.59 -3.41 -5.58
N LYS A 28 -5.65 -3.82 -4.87
CA LYS A 28 -6.97 -3.20 -4.99
C LYS A 28 -7.07 -1.96 -4.11
N LEU A 29 -7.84 -1.00 -4.60
CA LEU A 29 -8.24 0.16 -3.82
C LEU A 29 -9.28 -0.28 -2.78
N ILE A 30 -9.00 0.01 -1.51
CA ILE A 30 -9.89 -0.21 -0.37
C ILE A 30 -10.73 1.05 -0.12
N ASP A 31 -10.09 2.22 -0.15
CA ASP A 31 -10.72 3.51 0.11
C ASP A 31 -10.07 4.64 -0.70
N GLY A 32 -10.78 5.76 -0.83
CA GLY A 32 -10.33 6.95 -1.56
C GLY A 32 -10.42 6.81 -3.08
N SER A 33 -9.60 7.57 -3.80
CA SER A 33 -9.61 7.54 -5.27
C SER A 33 -8.27 7.95 -5.85
N LEU A 34 -7.98 7.46 -7.04
CA LEU A 34 -6.84 7.87 -7.85
C LEU A 34 -7.29 8.02 -9.31
N PRO A 35 -6.67 8.89 -10.12
CA PRO A 35 -6.88 8.88 -11.56
C PRO A 35 -6.48 7.54 -12.17
N ARG A 36 -7.08 7.17 -13.31
CA ARG A 36 -6.84 5.86 -13.97
C ARG A 36 -5.36 5.57 -14.23
N ARG A 37 -4.57 6.59 -14.60
CA ARG A 37 -3.12 6.45 -14.82
C ARG A 37 -2.39 6.15 -13.52
N ALA A 38 -2.67 6.89 -12.44
CA ALA A 38 -2.07 6.69 -11.13
C ALA A 38 -2.45 5.31 -10.54
N LYS A 39 -3.72 4.88 -10.66
CA LYS A 39 -4.12 3.52 -10.26
C LYS A 39 -3.28 2.45 -10.96
N LYS A 40 -3.04 2.59 -12.26
CA LYS A 40 -2.21 1.63 -13.01
C LYS A 40 -0.77 1.63 -12.51
N MET A 41 -0.17 2.81 -12.33
CA MET A 41 1.21 2.93 -11.82
C MET A 41 1.35 2.31 -10.43
N VAL A 42 0.45 2.65 -9.51
CA VAL A 42 0.43 2.09 -8.15
C VAL A 42 0.23 0.58 -8.17
N ALA A 43 -0.65 0.06 -9.03
CA ALA A 43 -0.87 -1.38 -9.12
C ALA A 43 0.35 -2.14 -9.64
N GLU A 44 1.05 -1.61 -10.65
CA GLU A 44 2.28 -2.23 -11.16
C GLU A 44 3.42 -2.15 -10.13
N TRP A 45 3.59 -0.99 -9.48
CA TRP A 45 4.54 -0.83 -8.37
C TRP A 45 4.25 -1.78 -7.20
N THR A 46 2.98 -1.91 -6.80
CA THR A 46 2.57 -2.83 -5.72
C THR A 46 2.93 -4.28 -6.06
N LYS A 47 2.74 -4.70 -7.31
CA LYS A 47 3.09 -6.06 -7.75
C LYS A 47 4.60 -6.27 -7.76
N ALA A 48 5.36 -5.30 -8.25
CA ALA A 48 6.82 -5.39 -8.31
C ALA A 48 7.45 -5.46 -6.92
N HIS A 49 6.91 -4.70 -5.95
CA HIS A 49 7.48 -4.56 -4.60
C HIS A 49 6.65 -5.23 -3.50
N ARG A 50 5.82 -6.22 -3.85
CA ARG A 50 4.89 -6.84 -2.91
C ARG A 50 5.58 -7.40 -1.66
N ALA A 51 6.69 -8.10 -1.85
CA ALA A 51 7.43 -8.71 -0.74
C ALA A 51 7.99 -7.65 0.23
N GLU A 52 8.49 -6.54 -0.30
CA GLU A 52 9.01 -5.42 0.49
C GLU A 52 7.90 -4.71 1.25
N LEU A 53 6.73 -4.53 0.63
CA LEU A 53 5.54 -3.97 1.26
C LEU A 53 5.03 -4.86 2.41
N GLU A 54 4.97 -6.17 2.21
CA GLU A 54 4.57 -7.13 3.25
C GLU A 54 5.56 -7.14 4.42
N GLU A 55 6.86 -7.00 4.15
CA GLU A 55 7.89 -6.87 5.18
C GLU A 55 7.75 -5.56 5.96
N ASN A 56 7.54 -4.43 5.27
CA ASN A 56 7.26 -3.16 5.92
C ASN A 56 5.99 -3.22 6.79
N TRP A 57 4.96 -3.93 6.35
CA TRP A 57 3.75 -4.15 7.16
C TRP A 57 4.02 -4.99 8.43
N LYS A 58 4.96 -5.93 8.40
CA LYS A 58 5.38 -6.64 9.63
C LYS A 58 6.17 -5.73 10.56
N ARG A 59 7.00 -4.85 10.00
CA ARG A 59 7.77 -3.85 10.75
C ARG A 59 6.87 -2.87 11.49
N THR A 60 5.77 -2.40 10.87
CA THR A 60 4.82 -1.51 11.56
C THR A 60 4.17 -2.18 12.78
N GLN A 61 3.83 -3.47 12.68
CA GLN A 61 3.24 -4.24 13.79
C GLN A 61 4.21 -4.43 14.97
N THR A 62 5.51 -4.32 14.73
CA THR A 62 6.56 -4.48 15.73
C THR A 62 7.27 -3.17 16.08
N ALA A 63 6.69 -2.03 15.68
CA ALA A 63 7.22 -0.67 15.88
C ALA A 63 8.67 -0.48 15.38
N GLN A 64 9.03 -1.18 14.29
CA GLN A 64 10.31 -1.05 13.64
C GLN A 64 10.28 0.04 12.56
N ALA A 65 11.47 0.59 12.25
CA ALA A 65 11.61 1.53 11.15
C ALA A 65 11.29 0.86 9.80
N LEU A 66 10.53 1.57 8.97
CA LEU A 66 10.22 1.14 7.60
C LEU A 66 11.43 1.32 6.70
N GLN A 67 11.56 0.41 5.74
CA GLN A 67 12.56 0.49 4.69
C GLN A 67 12.00 1.28 3.50
N THR A 68 12.87 2.05 2.85
CA THR A 68 12.53 2.68 1.58
C THR A 68 12.42 1.60 0.51
N ILE A 69 11.40 1.69 -0.32
CA ILE A 69 11.15 0.81 -1.46
C ILE A 69 11.41 1.64 -2.72
N ASP A 70 12.15 1.09 -3.67
CA ASP A 70 12.51 1.80 -4.88
C ASP A 70 11.27 2.12 -5.75
N PRO A 71 11.31 3.20 -6.55
CA PRO A 71 10.23 3.52 -7.47
C PRO A 71 10.16 2.51 -8.63
N LEU A 72 9.02 2.51 -9.34
CA LEU A 72 8.85 1.72 -10.56
C LEU A 72 9.81 2.21 -11.66
N GLU A 73 10.56 1.30 -12.29
CA GLU A 73 11.44 1.57 -13.44
C GLU A 73 10.68 2.08 -14.69
#